data_AF-A0A7W1IIB0-F1
#
_entry.id   AF-A0A7W1IIB0-F1
#
_cell.length_a   1.000
_cell.length_b   1.000
_cell.length_c   1.000
_cell.angle_alpha   90.00
_cell.angle_beta   90.00
_cell.angle_gamma   90.00
#
_symmetry.space_group_name_H-M   'P 1'
#
loop_
_entity.id
_entity.type
_entity.pdbx_description
1 polymer ?
#
loop_
_entity_poly.entity_id
_entity_poly.type
_entity_poly.pdbx_seq_one_letter_code
_entity_poly.pdbx_strand_id
1 'polypeptide(L)'
;LTLAIASALSQRPVRRDLAMTGEVTLRGRVLEIGGVKEKVLAAYRAGLRHLIMPASNEKDLRDVPDEVQKLISFTFVSQMDEVLRIALLTPEPAADAPPAPESSRPVVPDRLAAAVPVTSEPARVVSAESAE
;
A
#
# COMPACT_ATOMS: atom_id res chain seq x y z
N LEU A 1 15.54 -4.62 -11.94
CA LEU A 1 16.36 -3.58 -12.58
C LEU A 1 15.57 -2.29 -12.82
N THR A 2 14.55 -2.29 -13.68
CA THR A 2 13.84 -1.10 -14.19
C THR A 2 13.40 -0.09 -13.11
N LEU A 3 12.86 -0.55 -11.98
CA LEU A 3 12.46 0.31 -10.85
C LEU A 3 13.63 1.15 -10.28
N ALA A 4 14.84 0.61 -10.22
CA ALA A 4 16.02 1.33 -9.74
C ALA A 4 16.50 2.38 -10.76
N ILE A 5 16.43 2.08 -12.05
CA ILE A 5 16.72 3.05 -13.12
C ILE A 5 15.70 4.19 -13.10
N ALA A 6 14.41 3.87 -12.98
CA ALA A 6 13.34 4.86 -12.88
C ALA A 6 13.48 5.74 -11.62
N SER A 7 13.84 5.15 -10.47
CA SER A 7 14.16 5.88 -9.23
C SER A 7 15.31 6.87 -9.43
N ALA A 8 16.44 6.41 -9.98
CA ALA A 8 17.62 7.25 -10.22
C ALA A 8 17.34 8.39 -11.22
N LEU A 9 16.63 8.12 -12.33
CA LEU A 9 16.32 9.13 -13.34
C LEU A 9 15.24 10.13 -12.89
N SER A 10 14.29 9.73 -12.03
CA SER A 10 13.25 10.63 -11.53
C SER A 10 13.58 11.29 -10.18
N GLN A 11 14.74 10.98 -9.59
CA GLN A 11 15.14 11.44 -8.24
C GLN A 11 14.11 11.10 -7.14
N ARG A 12 13.35 10.00 -7.33
CA ARG A 12 12.32 9.54 -6.39
C ARG A 12 12.80 8.31 -5.63
N PRO A 13 12.89 8.33 -4.30
CA PRO A 13 13.34 7.16 -3.54
C PRO A 13 12.34 6.00 -3.65
N VAL A 14 12.87 4.78 -3.78
CA VAL A 14 12.06 3.55 -3.70
C VAL A 14 11.69 3.27 -2.25
N ARG A 15 10.43 2.87 -2.02
CA ARG A 15 9.97 2.29 -0.75
C ARG A 15 10.84 1.12 -0.32
N ARG A 16 11.23 1.10 0.96
CA ARG A 16 12.12 0.07 1.54
C ARG A 16 11.39 -1.15 2.12
N ASP A 17 10.06 -1.10 2.21
CA ASP A 17 9.22 -2.13 2.84
C ASP A 17 8.74 -3.24 1.88
N LEU A 18 9.07 -3.13 0.58
CA LEU A 18 8.59 -4.00 -0.48
C LEU A 18 9.69 -4.77 -1.20
N ALA A 19 9.34 -5.96 -1.69
CA ALA A 19 10.01 -6.68 -2.75
C ALA A 19 9.22 -6.59 -4.07
N MET A 20 9.88 -6.86 -5.19
CA MET A 20 9.24 -6.97 -6.51
C MET A 20 9.85 -8.16 -7.27
N THR A 21 9.03 -8.94 -7.96
CA THR A 21 9.47 -9.88 -8.99
C THR A 21 8.61 -9.79 -10.25
N GLY A 22 9.12 -10.31 -11.37
CA GLY A 22 8.51 -10.19 -12.70
C GLY A 22 9.54 -9.81 -13.76
N GLU A 23 9.35 -10.32 -14.98
CA GLU A 23 10.03 -9.82 -16.17
C GLU A 23 9.26 -8.64 -16.77
N VAL A 24 9.89 -7.84 -17.64
CA VAL A 24 9.24 -6.65 -18.22
C VAL A 24 9.59 -6.47 -19.69
N THR A 25 8.57 -6.24 -20.51
CA THR A 25 8.72 -6.00 -21.94
C THR A 25 9.03 -4.53 -22.25
N LEU A 26 9.57 -4.25 -23.44
CA LEU A 26 9.76 -2.88 -23.95
C LEU A 26 8.44 -2.07 -24.08
N ARG A 27 7.27 -2.74 -23.99
CA ARG A 27 5.94 -2.11 -23.97
C ARG A 27 5.35 -1.96 -22.56
N GLY A 28 6.17 -2.10 -21.52
CA GLY A 28 5.75 -1.91 -20.12
C GLY A 28 4.95 -3.08 -19.51
N ARG A 29 4.49 -4.07 -20.29
CA ARG A 29 3.85 -5.28 -19.73
C ARG A 29 4.82 -6.02 -18.82
N VAL A 30 4.35 -6.36 -17.62
CA VAL A 30 5.01 -7.26 -16.67
C VAL A 30 4.63 -8.70 -17.03
N LEU A 31 5.61 -9.60 -17.05
CA LEU A 31 5.45 -11.00 -17.43
C LEU A 31 5.68 -11.93 -16.23
N GLU A 32 5.08 -13.12 -16.32
CA GLU A 32 5.18 -14.19 -15.34
C GLU A 32 6.62 -14.67 -15.13
N ILE A 33 6.89 -15.23 -13.95
CA ILE A 33 8.20 -15.79 -13.61
C ILE A 33 8.10 -17.19 -13.01
N GLY A 34 9.11 -18.03 -13.27
CA GLY A 34 9.28 -19.31 -12.57
C GLY A 34 9.81 -19.14 -11.14
N GLY A 35 9.66 -20.17 -10.30
CA GLY A 35 10.21 -20.19 -8.94
C GLY A 35 9.52 -19.23 -7.96
N VAL A 36 8.18 -19.13 -8.04
CA VAL A 36 7.37 -18.26 -7.18
C VAL A 36 7.58 -18.61 -5.70
N LYS A 37 7.49 -19.89 -5.35
CA LYS A 37 7.62 -20.41 -3.97
C LYS A 37 8.94 -19.98 -3.33
N GLU A 38 10.05 -20.13 -4.04
CA GLU A 38 11.39 -19.78 -3.58
C GLU A 38 11.54 -18.27 -3.39
N LYS A 39 11.00 -17.47 -4.31
CA LYS A 39 11.04 -16.00 -4.27
C LYS A 39 10.20 -15.43 -3.12
N VAL A 40 8.99 -15.98 -2.89
CA VAL A 40 8.12 -15.59 -1.77
C VAL A 40 8.77 -15.96 -0.42
N LEU A 41 9.33 -17.17 -0.30
CA LEU A 41 10.07 -17.59 0.89
C LEU A 41 11.35 -16.75 1.12
N ALA A 42 12.03 -16.31 0.07
CA ALA A 42 13.18 -15.41 0.18
C ALA A 42 12.76 -14.01 0.68
N ALA A 43 11.68 -13.44 0.14
CA ALA A 43 11.13 -12.16 0.61
C ALA A 43 10.70 -12.24 2.08
N TYR A 44 10.01 -13.32 2.47
CA TYR A 44 9.62 -13.59 3.86
C TYR A 44 10.83 -13.64 4.81
N ARG A 45 11.88 -14.39 4.43
CA ARG A 45 13.12 -14.50 5.21
C ARG A 45 13.91 -13.19 5.29
N ALA A 46 13.78 -12.31 4.30
CA ALA A 46 14.32 -10.95 4.32
C ALA A 46 13.48 -9.96 5.16
N GLY A 47 12.36 -10.41 5.75
CA GLY A 47 11.46 -9.59 6.55
C GLY A 47 10.55 -8.65 5.73
N LEU A 48 10.56 -8.75 4.41
CA LEU A 48 9.78 -7.89 3.52
C LEU A 48 8.33 -8.38 3.48
N ARG A 49 7.39 -7.51 3.88
CA ARG A 49 5.95 -7.84 4.01
C ARG A 49 5.08 -7.31 2.89
N HIS A 50 5.59 -6.50 1.97
CA HIS A 50 4.95 -6.25 0.68
C HIS A 50 5.70 -6.99 -0.43
N LEU A 51 4.97 -7.65 -1.33
CA LEU A 51 5.54 -8.27 -2.51
C LEU A 51 4.72 -7.94 -3.76
N ILE A 52 5.35 -7.24 -4.71
CA ILE A 52 4.77 -6.95 -6.03
C ILE A 52 5.07 -8.14 -6.97
N MET A 53 4.03 -8.67 -7.62
CA MET A 53 4.10 -9.86 -8.49
C MET A 53 3.32 -9.68 -9.81
N PRO A 54 3.66 -10.42 -10.88
CA PRO A 54 2.87 -10.46 -12.10
C PRO A 54 1.50 -11.11 -11.84
N ALA A 55 0.42 -10.54 -12.38
CA ALA A 55 -0.94 -11.07 -12.20
C ALA A 55 -1.11 -12.52 -12.67
N SER A 56 -0.36 -12.95 -13.70
CA SER A 56 -0.34 -14.36 -14.14
C SER A 56 0.05 -15.34 -13.03
N ASN A 57 0.97 -14.95 -12.13
CA ASN A 57 1.52 -15.80 -11.07
C ASN A 57 0.60 -15.92 -9.83
N GLU A 58 -0.57 -15.27 -9.81
CA GLU A 58 -1.54 -15.42 -8.71
C GLU A 58 -1.92 -16.89 -8.46
N LYS A 59 -1.98 -17.68 -9.54
CA LYS A 59 -2.30 -19.12 -9.49
C LYS A 59 -1.23 -19.94 -8.77
N ASP A 60 0.02 -19.48 -8.76
CA ASP A 60 1.17 -20.21 -8.23
C ASP A 60 1.37 -19.98 -6.73
N LEU A 61 0.64 -19.04 -6.12
CA LEU A 61 0.62 -18.88 -4.66
C LEU A 61 0.09 -20.14 -3.95
N ARG A 62 -0.62 -21.02 -4.66
CA ARG A 62 -1.08 -22.33 -4.15
C ARG A 62 0.07 -23.22 -3.65
N ASP A 63 1.27 -23.04 -4.18
CA ASP A 63 2.46 -23.78 -3.75
C ASP A 63 3.17 -23.15 -2.54
N VAL A 64 2.75 -21.95 -2.10
CA VAL A 64 3.28 -21.23 -0.94
C VAL A 64 2.52 -21.63 0.32
N PRO A 65 3.19 -21.96 1.45
CA PRO A 65 2.51 -22.25 2.71
C PRO A 65 1.61 -21.10 3.17
N ASP A 66 0.38 -21.43 3.57
CA ASP A 66 -0.63 -20.54 4.13
C ASP A 66 -0.11 -19.52 5.17
N GLU A 67 0.79 -19.97 6.05
CA GLU A 67 1.40 -19.13 7.09
C GLU A 67 2.18 -17.95 6.49
N VAL A 68 2.89 -18.19 5.38
CA VAL A 68 3.64 -17.16 4.66
C VAL A 68 2.70 -16.28 3.84
N GLN A 69 1.67 -16.87 3.22
CA GLN A 69 0.64 -16.12 2.50
C GLN A 69 -0.10 -15.12 3.41
N LYS A 70 -0.39 -15.50 4.66
CA LYS A 70 -1.07 -14.65 5.66
C LYS A 70 -0.17 -13.56 6.26
N LEU A 71 1.15 -13.62 6.06
CA LEU A 71 2.15 -12.69 6.63
C LEU A 71 2.79 -11.74 5.59
N ILE A 72 2.37 -11.84 4.32
CA ILE A 72 2.80 -10.98 3.20
C ILE A 72 1.57 -10.39 2.51
N SER A 73 1.58 -9.08 2.28
CA SER A 73 0.66 -8.38 1.39
C SER A 73 1.15 -8.52 -0.06
N PHE A 74 0.39 -9.26 -0.87
CA PHE A 74 0.67 -9.44 -2.30
C PHE A 74 0.00 -8.35 -3.13
N THR A 75 0.73 -7.80 -4.08
CA THR A 75 0.24 -6.78 -5.01
C THR A 75 0.44 -7.27 -6.44
N PHE A 76 -0.64 -7.69 -7.09
CA PHE A 76 -0.61 -8.17 -8.46
C PHE A 76 -0.68 -7.01 -9.46
N VAL A 77 0.17 -7.05 -10.49
CA VAL A 77 0.27 -6.02 -11.53
C VAL A 77 0.40 -6.65 -12.91
N SER A 78 -0.03 -5.93 -13.94
CA SER A 78 0.16 -6.27 -15.36
C SER A 78 1.05 -5.27 -16.11
N GLN A 79 1.17 -4.03 -15.61
CA GLN A 79 1.91 -2.92 -16.22
C GLN A 79 2.95 -2.33 -15.27
N MET A 80 4.11 -1.95 -15.82
CA MET A 80 5.18 -1.27 -15.08
C MET A 80 4.70 0.06 -14.48
N ASP A 81 3.71 0.72 -15.09
CA ASP A 81 3.10 1.96 -14.61
C ASP A 81 2.40 1.80 -13.26
N GLU A 82 1.94 0.58 -12.92
CA GLU A 82 1.41 0.24 -11.60
C GLU A 82 2.55 0.15 -10.58
N VAL A 83 3.60 -0.59 -10.93
CA VAL A 83 4.82 -0.75 -10.11
C VAL A 83 5.42 0.61 -9.74
N LEU A 84 5.59 1.50 -10.73
CA LEU A 84 6.21 2.82 -10.52
C LEU A 84 5.34 3.74 -9.64
N ARG A 85 4.02 3.62 -9.69
CA ARG A 85 3.10 4.36 -8.79
C ARG A 85 3.13 3.83 -7.36
N ILE A 86 3.28 2.52 -7.19
CA ILE A 86 3.20 1.86 -5.87
C ILE A 86 4.54 1.92 -5.12
N ALA A 87 5.66 1.87 -5.85
CA ALA A 87 7.00 1.72 -5.27
C ALA A 87 7.86 2.99 -5.21
N LEU A 88 7.63 4.00 -6.06
CA LEU A 88 8.35 5.27 -5.99
C LEU A 88 7.60 6.27 -5.10
N LEU A 89 8.24 6.76 -4.05
CA LEU A 89 7.67 7.82 -3.22
C LEU A 89 7.56 9.14 -4.01
N THR A 90 6.69 10.05 -3.57
CA THR A 90 6.78 11.47 -3.95
C THR A 90 8.15 12.01 -3.51
N PRO A 91 8.85 12.84 -4.31
CA PRO A 91 10.05 13.48 -3.81
C PRO A 91 9.63 14.46 -2.70
N GLU A 92 10.20 14.31 -1.50
CA GLU A 92 10.11 15.37 -0.50
C GLU A 92 10.84 16.61 -1.03
N PRO A 93 10.37 17.84 -0.73
CA PRO A 93 11.10 19.04 -1.09
C PRO A 93 12.50 18.98 -0.48
N ALA A 94 13.53 19.20 -1.30
CA ALA A 94 14.92 19.16 -0.84
C ALA A 94 15.12 20.13 0.34
N ALA A 95 15.96 19.76 1.31
CA ALA A 95 16.09 20.49 2.58
C ALA A 95 16.61 21.94 2.46
N ASP A 96 17.17 22.31 1.30
CA ASP A 96 17.56 23.69 0.95
C ASP A 96 16.48 24.49 0.18
N ALA A 97 15.29 23.91 -0.05
CA ALA A 97 14.17 24.66 -0.58
C ALA A 97 13.66 25.67 0.48
N PRO A 98 13.59 26.98 0.18
CA PRO A 98 13.02 27.94 1.11
C PRO A 98 11.57 27.55 1.41
N PRO A 99 11.08 27.70 2.66
CA PRO A 99 9.76 27.23 3.05
C PRO A 99 8.69 27.88 2.17
N ALA A 100 7.90 27.04 1.50
CA ALA A 100 6.79 27.50 0.67
C ALA A 100 5.81 28.32 1.53
N PRO A 101 5.27 29.45 1.03
CA PRO A 101 4.45 30.33 1.83
C PRO A 101 3.20 29.60 2.37
N GLU A 102 3.02 29.61 3.70
CA GLU A 102 1.86 29.01 4.37
C GLU A 102 0.58 29.84 4.14
N SER A 103 0.04 29.83 2.92
CA SER A 103 -1.06 30.71 2.49
C SER A 103 -2.32 29.99 2.02
N SER A 104 -2.66 28.82 2.62
CA SER A 104 -3.97 28.17 2.43
C SER A 104 -4.32 27.09 3.49
N ARG A 105 -4.15 27.39 4.78
CA ARG A 105 -4.94 26.72 5.83
C ARG A 105 -6.11 27.64 6.23
N PRO A 106 -7.38 27.22 6.10
CA PRO A 106 -8.49 28.01 6.61
C PRO A 106 -8.43 28.02 8.14
N VAL A 107 -8.25 29.20 8.74
CA VAL A 107 -8.33 29.38 10.19
C VAL A 107 -9.78 29.15 10.60
N VAL A 108 -10.04 28.03 11.30
CA VAL A 108 -11.33 27.78 11.95
C VAL A 108 -11.37 28.69 13.19
N PRO A 109 -12.28 29.67 13.28
CA PRO A 109 -12.29 30.59 14.41
C PRO A 109 -12.78 29.88 15.67
N ASP A 110 -11.96 29.96 16.73
CA ASP A 110 -12.28 29.41 18.04
C ASP A 110 -13.56 30.05 18.63
N ARG A 111 -14.42 29.22 19.23
CA ARG A 111 -15.61 29.62 19.99
C ARG A 111 -15.76 28.77 21.25
N LEU A 112 -14.85 29.03 22.18
CA LEU A 112 -15.07 29.20 23.62
C LEU A 112 -16.28 28.48 24.24
N ALA A 113 -15.94 27.59 25.18
CA ALA A 113 -16.81 26.77 26.01
C ALA A 113 -18.14 27.39 26.51
N ALA A 114 -19.18 26.55 26.51
CA ALA A 114 -20.28 26.59 27.48
C ALA A 114 -20.66 25.15 27.90
N ALA A 115 -20.61 24.89 29.21
CA ALA A 115 -21.27 23.75 29.87
C ALA A 115 -22.65 24.24 30.41
N VAL A 116 -23.57 23.47 31.01
CA VAL A 116 -23.46 22.24 31.83
C VAL A 116 -24.70 21.28 31.57
N PRO A 117 -25.25 20.38 32.44
CA PRO A 117 -25.64 19.02 31.99
C PRO A 117 -27.12 18.61 32.28
N VAL A 118 -27.37 17.27 32.40
CA VAL A 118 -28.61 16.53 32.76
C VAL A 118 -29.79 16.65 31.76
N THR A 119 -30.73 15.68 31.62
CA THR A 119 -31.15 14.53 32.46
C THR A 119 -31.27 13.17 31.73
N SER A 120 -31.45 12.11 32.54
CA SER A 120 -32.11 10.83 32.20
C SER A 120 -33.62 11.01 31.87
N GLU A 121 -34.45 10.01 31.49
CA GLU A 121 -34.33 8.53 31.48
C GLU A 121 -35.04 7.89 30.23
N PRO A 122 -35.70 6.70 30.15
CA PRO A 122 -35.54 5.81 28.97
C PRO A 122 -36.83 5.43 28.21
N ALA A 123 -36.69 4.61 27.15
CA ALA A 123 -37.78 3.88 26.49
C ALA A 123 -37.41 2.40 26.19
N ARG A 124 -38.41 1.51 26.23
CA ARG A 124 -38.34 0.02 26.06
C ARG A 124 -38.18 -0.36 24.56
N VAL A 125 -37.61 -1.50 24.12
CA VAL A 125 -37.92 -2.95 24.33
C VAL A 125 -39.39 -3.29 23.94
N VAL A 126 -39.78 -4.30 23.16
CA VAL A 126 -39.18 -5.45 22.39
C VAL A 126 -39.50 -5.27 20.87
N SER A 127 -39.25 -6.12 19.85
CA SER A 127 -38.79 -7.54 19.68
C SER A 127 -37.65 -7.59 18.60
N ALA A 128 -37.03 -8.67 18.10
CA ALA A 128 -37.18 -10.15 18.09
C ALA A 128 -38.23 -10.78 17.13
N GLU A 129 -37.90 -11.97 16.57
CA GLU A 129 -38.74 -12.90 15.76
C GLU A 129 -39.17 -12.39 14.34
N SER A 130 -39.29 -13.18 13.26
CA SER A 130 -38.61 -14.41 12.78
C SER A 130 -38.78 -14.57 11.24
N ALA A 131 -38.26 -15.65 10.68
CA ALA A 131 -38.25 -16.01 9.25
C ALA A 131 -39.60 -16.03 8.51
N GLU A 132 -39.53 -15.74 7.21
CA GLU A 132 -40.04 -16.61 6.13
C GLU A 132 -39.07 -16.58 4.93
#